data_AF-A0A377WBW3-F1
#
_entry.id   AF-A0A377WBW3-F1
#
_cell.length_a   1.000
_cell.length_b   1.000
_cell.length_c   1.000
_cell.angle_alpha   90.00
_cell.angle_beta   90.00
_cell.angle_gamma   90.00
#
_symmetry.space_group_name_H-M   'P 1'
#
loop_
_entity.id
_entity.type
_entity.pdbx_description
1 polymer ?
#
loop_
_entity_poly.entity_id
_entity_poly.type
_entity_poly.pdbx_seq_one_letter_code
_entity_poly.pdbx_strand_id
1 'polypeptide(L)' 'MRSFIAQGVDAIFIAPVVATGWEPVLKEAKEAKIPVFLLDRSIDVKDKDLYMTTVTANNVLEGQLIGDWLGENRRR' A
#
# COMPACT_ATOMS: atom_id res chain seq x y z
N MET A 1 -13.65 0.50 -3.79
CA MET A 1 -13.27 -0.92 -3.64
C MET A 1 -14.49 -1.84 -3.74
N ARG A 2 -15.46 -1.80 -2.82
CA ARG A 2 -16.68 -2.64 -2.90
C ARG A 2 -17.45 -2.51 -4.23
N SER A 3 -17.52 -1.32 -4.79
CA SER A 3 -18.10 -1.10 -6.12
C SER A 3 -17.34 -1.84 -7.23
N PHE A 4 -16.02 -1.94 -7.16
CA PHE A 4 -15.21 -2.69 -8.12
C PHE A 4 -15.37 -4.19 -7.94
N ILE A 5 -15.50 -4.67 -6.69
CA ILE A 5 -15.81 -6.07 -6.40
C ILE A 5 -17.17 -6.44 -7.00
N ALA A 6 -18.21 -5.62 -6.81
CA ALA A 6 -19.53 -5.85 -7.36
C ALA A 6 -19.57 -5.83 -8.90
N GLN A 7 -18.68 -5.06 -9.54
CA GLN A 7 -18.53 -5.03 -10.99
C GLN A 7 -17.75 -6.24 -11.56
N GLY A 8 -17.09 -7.04 -10.70
CA GLY A 8 -16.31 -8.19 -11.14
C GLY A 8 -15.10 -7.81 -11.98
N VAL A 9 -14.41 -6.71 -11.64
CA VAL A 9 -13.20 -6.28 -12.36
C VAL A 9 -12.08 -7.33 -12.27
N ASP A 10 -11.20 -7.37 -13.27
CA ASP A 10 -10.10 -8.35 -13.32
C ASP A 10 -9.02 -8.14 -12.25
N ALA A 11 -8.84 -6.90 -11.79
CA ALA A 11 -7.89 -6.53 -10.74
C ALA A 11 -8.26 -5.19 -10.09
N ILE A 12 -7.79 -4.98 -8.86
CA ILE A 12 -7.99 -3.73 -8.11
C ILE A 12 -6.63 -3.15 -7.72
N PHE A 13 -6.43 -1.87 -8.01
CA PHE A 13 -5.24 -1.11 -7.62
C PHE A 13 -5.68 -0.04 -6.62
N ILE A 14 -5.03 0.02 -5.45
CA ILE A 14 -5.37 1.01 -4.42
C ILE A 14 -4.14 1.73 -3.90
N ALA A 15 -4.26 3.05 -3.72
CA ALA A 15 -3.34 3.86 -2.92
C ALA A 15 -3.99 4.13 -1.55
N PRO A 16 -3.64 3.36 -0.50
CA PRO A 16 -4.37 3.41 0.76
C PRO A 16 -4.10 4.72 1.51
N VAL A 17 -5.17 5.39 1.94
CA VAL A 17 -5.05 6.70 2.63
C VAL A 17 -4.42 6.56 4.02
N VAL A 18 -4.74 5.47 4.72
CA VAL A 18 -4.22 5.11 6.04
C VAL A 18 -3.81 3.64 6.06
N ALA A 19 -2.94 3.25 6.99
CA ALA A 19 -2.41 1.88 7.03
C ALA A 19 -3.42 0.84 7.55
N THR A 20 -4.38 1.22 8.38
CA THR A 20 -5.29 0.30 9.10
C THR A 20 -6.70 0.25 8.48
N GLY A 21 -7.48 -0.77 8.85
CA GLY A 21 -8.90 -0.87 8.49
C GLY A 21 -9.22 -1.54 7.16
N TRP A 22 -8.22 -2.09 6.46
CA TRP A 22 -8.38 -2.70 5.14
C TRP A 22 -8.78 -4.19 5.17
N GLU A 23 -8.58 -4.89 6.28
CA GLU A 23 -8.78 -6.35 6.37
C GLU A 23 -10.17 -6.82 5.91
N PRO A 24 -11.30 -6.19 6.31
CA PRO A 24 -12.62 -6.68 5.90
C PRO A 24 -12.82 -6.63 4.39
N VAL A 25 -12.47 -5.51 3.75
CA VAL A 25 -12.73 -5.31 2.32
C VAL A 25 -11.73 -6.07 1.43
N LEU A 26 -10.50 -6.33 1.92
CA LEU A 26 -9.56 -7.20 1.22
C LEU A 26 -9.99 -8.67 1.26
N LYS A 27 -10.62 -9.12 2.36
CA LYS A 27 -11.24 -10.46 2.42
C LYS A 27 -12.37 -10.59 1.41
N GLU A 28 -13.24 -9.58 1.31
CA GLU A 28 -14.30 -9.53 0.29
C GLU A 28 -13.72 -9.66 -1.13
N ALA A 29 -12.61 -8.96 -1.43
CA ALA A 29 -11.95 -9.06 -2.75
C ALA A 29 -11.31 -10.44 -2.99
N LYS A 30 -10.67 -11.02 -1.98
CA LYS A 30 -10.07 -12.36 -2.05
C LYS A 30 -11.12 -13.45 -2.24
N GLU A 31 -12.26 -13.35 -1.56
CA GLU A 31 -13.42 -14.24 -1.74
C GLU A 31 -14.00 -14.14 -3.16
N ALA A 32 -14.05 -12.93 -3.72
CA ALA A 32 -14.41 -12.69 -5.12
C ALA A 32 -13.33 -13.11 -6.14
N LYS A 33 -12.17 -13.60 -5.68
CA LYS A 33 -11.00 -13.97 -6.49
C LYS A 33 -10.43 -12.83 -7.34
N ILE A 34 -10.57 -11.59 -6.86
CA ILE A 34 -10.02 -10.40 -7.52
C ILE A 34 -8.66 -10.06 -6.92
N PRO A 35 -7.55 -10.12 -7.68
CA PRO A 35 -6.24 -9.76 -7.19
C PRO A 35 -6.16 -8.26 -6.87
N VAL A 36 -5.56 -7.94 -5.71
CA VAL A 36 -5.38 -6.56 -5.24
C VAL A 36 -3.90 -6.19 -5.24
N PHE A 37 -3.58 -5.02 -5.78
CA PHE A 37 -2.24 -4.43 -5.79
C PHE A 37 -2.25 -3.11 -5.04
N LEU A 38 -1.28 -2.92 -4.14
CA LEU A 38 -1.13 -1.68 -3.39
C LEU A 38 -0.12 -0.77 -4.11
N LEU A 39 -0.42 0.52 -4.13
CA LEU A 39 0.41 1.56 -4.74
C LEU A 39 0.75 2.60 -3.68
N ASP A 40 1.94 3.20 -3.77
CA ASP A 40 2.39 4.37 -2.99
C ASP A 40 2.57 4.11 -1.49
N ARG A 41 1.56 3.55 -0.81
CA ARG A 41 1.54 3.29 0.63
C ARG A 41 1.24 1.83 0.94
N SER A 42 1.87 1.34 2.00
CA SER A 42 1.63 0.01 2.58
C SER A 42 0.49 0.03 3.58
N ILE A 43 -0.07 -1.14 3.86
CA ILE A 43 -1.09 -1.36 4.90
C ILE A 43 -0.55 -2.26 6.02
N ASP A 44 -1.13 -2.11 7.20
CA ASP A 44 -0.89 -2.99 8.33
C ASP A 44 -2.06 -3.97 8.51
N VAL A 45 -1.83 -5.19 8.03
CA VAL A 45 -2.74 -6.33 8.11
C VAL A 45 -1.98 -7.55 8.59
N LYS A 46 -2.65 -8.43 9.33
CA LYS A 46 -2.04 -9.67 9.85
C LYS A 46 -1.79 -10.69 8.74
N ASP A 47 -2.77 -10.88 7.87
CA ASP A 47 -2.68 -11.77 6.71
C ASP A 47 -2.13 -11.00 5.50
N LYS A 48 -0.88 -11.29 5.11
CA LYS A 48 -0.23 -10.66 3.96
C LYS A 48 -0.69 -11.24 2.62
N ASP A 49 -1.37 -12.38 2.61
CA ASP A 49 -1.93 -12.99 1.41
C ASP A 49 -3.25 -12.31 0.97
N LEU A 50 -3.63 -11.21 1.62
CA LEU A 50 -4.81 -10.41 1.28
C LEU A 50 -4.59 -9.50 0.05
N TYR A 51 -3.34 -9.32 -0.37
CA TYR A 51 -2.97 -8.55 -1.56
C TYR A 51 -1.73 -9.20 -2.20
N MET A 52 -1.47 -8.89 -3.46
CA MET A 52 -0.40 -9.52 -4.23
C MET A 52 0.97 -8.93 -3.88
N THR A 53 1.07 -7.60 -3.92
CA THR A 53 2.29 -6.86 -3.62
C THR A 53 1.98 -5.39 -3.39
N THR A 54 2.96 -4.66 -2.87
CA THR A 54 2.96 -3.21 -2.78
C THR A 54 4.04 -2.66 -3.69
N VAL A 55 3.65 -1.81 -4.62
CA VAL A 55 4.57 -0.99 -5.41
C VAL A 55 4.73 0.36 -4.70
N THR A 56 5.83 0.52 -3.98
CA THR A 56 6.15 1.74 -3.22
C THR A 56 7.66 1.98 -3.19
N ALA A 57 8.07 3.22 -2.94
CA ALA A 57 9.45 3.55 -2.65
C ALA A 57 9.85 3.09 -1.24
N ASN A 58 11.16 3.05 -0.96
CA ASN A 58 11.62 2.94 0.42
C ASN A 58 11.55 4.32 1.08
N ASN A 59 10.37 4.68 1.61
CA ASN A 59 10.12 5.99 2.20
C ASN A 59 11.01 6.28 3.44
N VAL A 60 11.53 5.24 4.10
CA VAL A 60 12.51 5.41 5.20
C VAL A 60 13.86 5.86 4.63
N LEU A 61 14.31 5.24 3.54
CA LEU A 61 15.53 5.66 2.85
C LEU A 61 15.41 7.07 2.29
N GLU A 62 14.27 7.44 1.71
CA GLU A 62 14.03 8.81 1.24
C GLU A 62 14.20 9.83 2.37
N GLY A 63 13.60 9.56 3.53
CA GLY A 63 13.77 10.40 4.72
C GLY A 63 15.22 10.45 5.21
N GLN A 64 15.92 9.33 5.19
CA GLN A 64 17.32 9.24 5.57
C GLN A 64 18.21 10.07 4.62
N LEU A 65 18.05 9.92 3.30
CA LEU A 65 18.84 10.64 2.31
C LEU A 65 18.73 12.17 2.47
N ILE A 66 17.51 12.67 2.70
CA ILE A 66 17.29 14.10 2.92
C ILE A 66 17.81 14.54 4.30
N GLY A 67 17.70 13.68 5.31
CA GLY A 67 18.27 13.92 6.64
C GLY A 67 19.80 14.03 6.62
N ASP A 68 20.47 13.11 5.93
CA ASP A 68 21.92 13.07 5.75
C ASP A 68 22.38 14.30 4.95
N TRP A 69 21.72 14.60 3.83
CA TRP A 69 21.99 15.81 3.05
C TRP A 69 21.89 17.07 3.92
N LEU A 70 20.87 17.18 4.77
CA LEU A 70 20.72 18.32 5.68
C LEU A 70 21.85 18.35 6.72
N GLY A 71 22.23 17.21 7.29
CA GLY A 71 23.32 17.10 8.25
C GLY A 71 24.68 17.55 7.69
N GLU A 72 24.94 17.23 6.42
CA GLU A 72 26.15 17.64 5.69
C GLU A 72 26.11 19.13 5.32
N ASN A 73 24.96 19.65 4.87
CA ASN A 73 24.85 21.01 4.33
C ASN A 73 24.54 22.09 5.40
N ARG A 74 24.16 21.71 6.62
CA ARG A 74 24.03 22.68 7.74
C ARG A 74 25.35 23.14 8.36
N ARG A 75 26.48 22.50 8.04
CA ARG A 75 27.81 22.84 8.59
C ARG A 75 28.61 23.81 7.71
N ARG A 76 27.95 24.58 6.84
CA ARG A 76 28.55 25.66 6.04
C ARG A 76 28.10 27.01 6.56
#